data_AF-A0A7K6T3Q3-F1
#
_entry.id   AF-A0A7K6T3Q3-F1
#
_cell.length_a   1.000
_cell.length_b   1.000
_cell.length_c   1.000
_cell.angle_alpha   90.00
_cell.angle_beta   90.00
_cell.angle_gamma   90.00
#
_symmetry.space_group_name_H-M   'P 1'
#
loop_
_entity.id
_entity.type
_entity.pdbx_description
1 polymer ?
#
loop_
_entity_poly.entity_id
_entity_poly.type
_entity_poly.pdbx_seq_one_letter_code
_entity_poly.pdbx_strand_id
1 'polypeptide(L)'
;QARAVREALGTLELKLEQLEQQQEAALGTPLPTPELKRDLELLRDEIQELTGQIRTRLRALEPGQEDAEDENRNTIRARVKRTQHGALTQQFLSLTGRCHEAQSRYRQRSLERVRRQLQI
;
A
#
# COMPACT_ATOMS: atom_id res chain seq x y z
N GLN A 1 19.01 -3.35 -3.24
CA GLN A 1 17.83 -3.83 -2.49
C GLN A 1 16.99 -2.65 -1.93
N ALA A 2 17.54 -1.74 -1.12
CA ALA A 2 16.76 -0.59 -0.59
C ALA A 2 16.15 0.34 -1.68
N ARG A 3 16.88 0.60 -2.77
CA ARG A 3 16.37 1.37 -3.93
C ARG A 3 15.13 0.73 -4.57
N ALA A 4 15.15 -0.57 -4.79
CA ALA A 4 14.03 -1.31 -5.37
C ALA A 4 12.79 -1.33 -4.45
N VAL A 5 12.97 -1.20 -3.14
CA VAL A 5 11.85 -1.03 -2.19
C VAL A 5 11.28 0.38 -2.28
N ARG A 6 12.11 1.41 -2.39
CA ARG A 6 11.63 2.79 -2.61
C ARG A 6 10.86 2.93 -3.91
N GLU A 7 11.36 2.35 -4.99
CA GLU A 7 10.67 2.35 -6.29
C GLU A 7 9.31 1.65 -6.18
N ALA A 8 9.25 0.47 -5.54
CA ALA A 8 7.99 -0.23 -5.33
C ALA A 8 7.01 0.54 -4.41
N LEU A 9 7.51 1.23 -3.37
CA LEU A 9 6.70 2.12 -2.53
C LEU A 9 6.12 3.30 -3.32
N GLY A 10 6.92 3.90 -4.22
CA GLY A 10 6.44 4.95 -5.12
C GLY A 10 5.36 4.44 -6.08
N THR A 11 5.53 3.24 -6.65
CA THR A 11 4.49 2.60 -7.46
C THR A 11 3.23 2.34 -6.64
N LEU A 12 3.36 1.90 -5.38
CA LEU A 12 2.22 1.66 -4.50
C LEU A 12 1.45 2.96 -4.25
N GLU A 13 2.15 4.06 -3.99
CA GLU A 13 1.54 5.37 -3.81
C GLU A 13 0.76 5.82 -5.05
N LEU A 14 1.34 5.71 -6.25
CA LEU A 14 0.66 6.04 -7.50
C LEU A 14 -0.60 5.19 -7.72
N LYS A 15 -0.54 3.88 -7.41
CA LYS A 15 -1.70 2.98 -7.53
C LYS A 15 -2.79 3.33 -6.52
N LEU A 16 -2.41 3.77 -5.32
CA LEU A 16 -3.36 4.25 -4.31
C LEU A 16 -4.06 5.53 -4.75
N GLU A 17 -3.34 6.49 -5.32
CA GLU A 17 -3.95 7.71 -5.87
C GLU A 17 -4.94 7.40 -7.00
N GLN A 18 -4.57 6.50 -7.91
CA GLN A 18 -5.48 6.02 -8.96
C GLN A 18 -6.73 5.37 -8.38
N LEU A 19 -6.58 4.58 -7.32
CA LEU A 19 -7.70 3.91 -6.66
C LEU A 19 -8.67 4.91 -6.05
N GLU A 20 -8.16 5.93 -5.35
CA GLU A 20 -8.98 6.98 -4.77
C GLU A 20 -9.74 7.78 -5.84
N GLN A 21 -9.09 8.11 -6.95
CA GLN A 21 -9.72 8.80 -8.07
C GLN A 21 -10.85 7.98 -8.71
N GLN A 22 -10.62 6.69 -8.96
CA GLN A 22 -11.65 5.81 -9.51
C GLN A 22 -12.81 5.59 -8.54
N GLN A 23 -12.52 5.50 -7.24
CA GLN A 23 -13.55 5.40 -6.21
C GLN A 23 -14.41 6.67 -6.15
N GLU A 24 -13.81 7.84 -6.27
CA GLU A 24 -14.53 9.12 -6.33
C GLU A 24 -15.42 9.19 -7.58
N ALA A 25 -14.89 8.82 -8.74
CA ALA A 25 -15.68 8.72 -9.98
C ALA A 25 -16.86 7.75 -9.83
N ALA A 26 -16.65 6.57 -9.24
CA ALA A 26 -17.70 5.58 -8.99
C ALA A 26 -18.78 6.11 -8.03
N LEU A 27 -18.38 6.88 -7.01
CA LEU A 27 -19.31 7.53 -6.08
C LEU A 27 -20.12 8.66 -6.73
N GLY A 28 -19.51 9.39 -7.68
CA GLY A 28 -20.16 10.48 -8.43
C GLY A 28 -21.15 9.98 -9.50
N THR A 29 -20.96 8.76 -10.01
CA THR A 29 -21.90 8.17 -10.99
C THR A 29 -23.08 7.48 -10.30
N PRO A 30 -24.34 7.75 -10.68
CA PRO A 30 -25.52 7.14 -10.07
C PRO A 30 -25.58 5.62 -10.23
N LEU A 31 -25.03 5.10 -11.33
CA LEU A 31 -24.84 3.66 -11.58
C LEU A 31 -23.43 3.42 -12.13
N PRO A 32 -22.50 2.85 -11.35
CA PRO A 32 -21.16 2.53 -11.83
C PRO A 32 -21.21 1.48 -12.93
N THR A 33 -20.50 1.72 -14.05
CA THR A 33 -20.47 0.78 -15.17
C THR A 33 -19.72 -0.51 -14.80
N PRO A 34 -20.01 -1.65 -15.47
CA PRO A 34 -19.27 -2.90 -15.27
C PRO A 34 -17.75 -2.73 -15.46
N GLU A 35 -17.34 -1.90 -16.42
CA GLU A 35 -15.94 -1.60 -16.71
C GLU A 35 -15.29 -0.90 -15.51
N LEU A 36 -15.92 0.13 -14.95
CA LEU A 36 -15.39 0.84 -13.78
C LEU A 36 -15.27 -0.06 -12.55
N LYS A 37 -16.20 -0.99 -12.36
CA LYS A 37 -16.12 -1.99 -11.27
C LYS A 37 -14.96 -2.95 -11.49
N ARG A 38 -14.77 -3.42 -12.73
CA ARG A 38 -13.66 -4.31 -13.09
C ARG A 38 -12.32 -3.61 -12.91
N ASP A 39 -12.20 -2.35 -13.33
CA ASP A 39 -10.96 -1.59 -13.17
C ASP A 39 -10.60 -1.38 -11.70
N LEU A 40 -11.60 -1.08 -10.85
CA LEU A 40 -11.42 -1.00 -9.39
C LEU A 40 -10.96 -2.33 -8.77
N GLU A 41 -11.48 -3.46 -9.24
CA GLU A 41 -11.06 -4.79 -8.81
C GLU A 41 -9.62 -5.09 -9.22
N LEU A 42 -9.28 -4.87 -10.49
CA LEU A 42 -7.92 -5.04 -11.01
C LEU A 42 -6.91 -4.20 -10.23
N LEU A 43 -7.25 -2.93 -9.98
CA LEU A 43 -6.37 -2.01 -9.28
C LEU A 43 -6.16 -2.41 -7.81
N ARG A 44 -7.21 -2.93 -7.15
CA ARG A 44 -7.09 -3.50 -5.79
C ARG A 44 -6.16 -4.71 -5.79
N ASP A 45 -6.30 -5.59 -6.77
CA ASP A 45 -5.50 -6.82 -6.84
C ASP A 45 -4.02 -6.49 -7.12
N GLU A 46 -3.73 -5.52 -8.00
CA GLU A 46 -2.38 -4.97 -8.21
C GLU A 46 -1.78 -4.37 -6.94
N ILE A 47 -2.57 -3.60 -6.17
CA ILE A 47 -2.15 -3.03 -4.88
C ILE A 47 -1.81 -4.14 -3.88
N GLN A 48 -2.62 -5.21 -3.82
CA GLN A 48 -2.37 -6.35 -2.94
C GLN A 48 -1.08 -7.09 -3.31
N GLU A 49 -0.88 -7.34 -4.61
CA GLU A 49 0.33 -8.01 -5.10
C GLU A 49 1.57 -7.18 -4.76
N LEU A 50 1.54 -5.88 -5.07
CA LEU A 50 2.66 -4.98 -4.82
C LEU A 50 2.96 -4.85 -3.32
N THR A 51 1.92 -4.79 -2.48
CA THR A 51 2.06 -4.83 -1.01
C THR A 51 2.78 -6.10 -0.55
N GLY A 52 2.41 -7.25 -1.11
CA GLY A 52 3.08 -8.54 -0.85
C GLY A 52 4.55 -8.53 -1.26
N GLN A 53 4.87 -8.01 -2.45
CA GLN A 53 6.23 -7.89 -2.95
C GLN A 53 7.09 -6.97 -2.06
N ILE A 54 6.56 -5.81 -1.65
CA ILE A 54 7.26 -4.88 -0.76
C ILE A 54 7.53 -5.54 0.59
N ARG A 55 6.56 -6.24 1.17
CA ARG A 55 6.71 -6.95 2.45
C ARG A 55 7.85 -7.98 2.41
N THR A 56 7.91 -8.78 1.34
CA THR A 56 8.98 -9.78 1.16
C THR A 56 10.34 -9.11 1.02
N ARG A 57 10.43 -8.01 0.25
CA ARG A 57 11.69 -7.26 0.07
C ARG A 57 12.13 -6.53 1.35
N LEU A 58 11.19 -6.04 2.16
CA LEU A 58 11.47 -5.46 3.47
C LEU A 58 12.04 -6.50 4.43
N ARG A 59 11.45 -7.70 4.49
CA ARG A 59 12.00 -8.82 5.29
C ARG A 59 13.42 -9.20 4.87
N ALA A 60 13.70 -9.23 3.56
CA ALA A 60 15.04 -9.50 3.06
C ALA A 60 16.07 -8.38 3.38
N LEU A 61 15.60 -7.19 3.74
CA LEU A 61 16.43 -6.07 4.20
C LEU A 61 16.60 -6.03 5.72
N GLU A 62 15.88 -6.88 6.46
CA GLU A 62 16.01 -6.99 7.90
C GLU A 62 17.43 -7.48 8.23
N PRO A 63 18.20 -6.76 9.07
CA PRO A 63 19.52 -7.22 9.47
C PRO A 63 19.34 -8.48 10.33
N GLY A 64 19.81 -9.62 9.83
CA GLY A 64 19.74 -10.90 10.54
C GLY A 64 20.43 -10.82 11.90
N GLN A 65 19.92 -11.56 12.89
CA GLN A 65 20.53 -11.65 14.22
C GLN A 65 21.96 -12.21 14.17
N GLU A 66 22.31 -12.95 13.11
CA GLU A 66 23.65 -13.52 12.88
C GLU A 66 24.72 -12.44 12.60
N ASP A 67 24.36 -11.25 12.11
CA ASP A 67 25.28 -10.11 11.95
C ASP A 67 25.58 -9.39 13.29
N ALA A 68 24.95 -9.80 14.40
CA ALA A 68 25.16 -9.21 15.72
C ALA A 68 26.34 -9.82 16.50
N GLU A 69 26.83 -10.99 16.09
CA GLU A 69 27.95 -11.68 16.76
C GLU A 69 29.33 -11.27 16.20
N ASP A 70 29.38 -10.65 15.02
CA ASP A 70 30.63 -10.15 14.42
C ASP A 70 30.84 -8.67 14.82
N GLU A 71 31.03 -8.44 16.14
CA GLU A 71 31.08 -7.13 16.81
C GLU A 71 32.11 -6.13 16.25
N ASN A 72 33.03 -6.54 15.37
CA ASN A 72 34.23 -5.77 15.09
C ASN A 72 34.46 -5.32 13.63
N ARG A 73 33.59 -5.59 12.65
CA ARG A 73 33.95 -5.27 11.23
C ARG A 73 33.12 -4.26 10.44
N ASN A 74 31.91 -3.84 10.84
CA ASN A 74 31.34 -2.59 10.28
C ASN A 74 30.09 -2.01 11.01
N THR A 75 30.30 -1.41 12.19
CA THR A 75 29.25 -0.77 13.00
C THR A 75 28.45 0.31 12.26
N ILE A 76 29.08 1.08 11.36
CA ILE A 76 28.40 2.12 10.57
C ILE A 76 27.48 1.51 9.51
N ARG A 77 27.94 0.49 8.77
CA ARG A 77 27.14 -0.14 7.71
C ARG A 77 25.91 -0.87 8.28
N ALA A 78 26.07 -1.53 9.44
CA ALA A 78 24.96 -2.17 10.15
C ALA A 78 23.93 -1.14 10.64
N ARG A 79 24.38 -0.01 11.18
CA ARG A 79 23.51 1.09 11.63
C ARG A 79 22.76 1.73 10.45
N VAL A 80 23.45 1.99 9.34
CA VAL A 80 22.84 2.52 8.11
C VAL A 80 21.77 1.57 7.56
N LYS A 81 22.00 0.26 7.54
CA LYS A 81 20.98 -0.73 7.14
C LYS A 81 19.77 -0.71 8.07
N ARG A 82 19.95 -0.71 9.40
CA ARG A 82 18.85 -0.61 10.38
C ARG A 82 18.01 0.65 10.18
N THR A 83 18.65 1.81 10.03
CA THR A 83 17.94 3.08 9.82
C THR A 83 17.20 3.11 8.48
N GLN A 84 17.79 2.58 7.40
CA GLN A 84 17.12 2.49 6.09
C GLN A 84 15.92 1.55 6.14
N HIS A 85 16.06 0.36 6.73
CA HIS A 85 14.96 -0.59 6.88
C HIS A 85 13.82 0.04 7.70
N GLY A 86 14.13 0.66 8.84
CA GLY A 86 13.12 1.34 9.69
C GLY A 86 12.34 2.42 8.94
N ALA A 87 13.02 3.30 8.22
CA ALA A 87 12.36 4.35 7.43
C ALA A 87 11.44 3.78 6.33
N LEU A 88 11.90 2.75 5.61
CA LEU A 88 11.11 2.12 4.55
C LEU A 88 9.89 1.37 5.12
N THR A 89 10.04 0.71 6.26
CA THR A 89 8.93 0.03 6.96
C THR A 89 7.89 1.04 7.44
N GLN A 90 8.28 2.19 7.99
CA GLN A 90 7.33 3.24 8.38
C GLN A 90 6.57 3.81 7.18
N GLN A 91 7.25 4.07 6.07
CA GLN A 91 6.60 4.52 4.83
C GLN A 91 5.61 3.48 4.31
N PHE A 92 6.01 2.21 4.28
CA PHE A 92 5.14 1.09 3.89
C PHE A 92 3.86 1.03 4.76
N LEU A 93 4.02 1.07 6.09
CA LEU A 93 2.88 1.04 7.01
C LEU A 93 1.94 2.23 6.80
N SER A 94 2.49 3.43 6.58
CA SER A 94 1.69 4.63 6.27
C SER A 94 0.85 4.45 4.99
N LEU A 95 1.45 3.95 3.91
CA LEU A 95 0.75 3.70 2.64
C LEU A 95 -0.32 2.61 2.78
N THR A 96 -0.03 1.51 3.48
CA THR A 96 -1.03 0.46 3.74
C THR A 96 -2.18 0.96 4.61
N GLY A 97 -1.89 1.80 5.62
CA GLY A 97 -2.91 2.46 6.44
C GLY A 97 -3.83 3.36 5.61
N ARG A 98 -3.26 4.23 4.76
CA ARG A 98 -4.01 5.07 3.81
C ARG A 98 -4.90 4.22 2.89
N CYS A 99 -4.37 3.11 2.36
CA CYS A 99 -5.15 2.18 1.55
C CYS A 99 -6.37 1.63 2.30
N HIS A 100 -6.18 1.17 3.54
CA HIS A 100 -7.25 0.62 4.35
C HIS A 100 -8.33 1.66 4.67
N GLU A 101 -7.91 2.89 4.98
CA GLU A 101 -8.82 4.01 5.24
C GLU A 101 -9.64 4.37 3.99
N ALA A 102 -8.98 4.53 2.83
CA ALA A 102 -9.64 4.83 1.57
C ALA A 102 -10.70 3.78 1.20
N GLN A 103 -10.35 2.50 1.29
CA GLN A 103 -11.26 1.39 1.04
C GLN A 103 -12.42 1.35 2.04
N SER A 104 -12.17 1.64 3.32
CA SER A 104 -13.23 1.71 4.34
C SER A 104 -14.22 2.85 4.03
N ARG A 105 -13.70 4.05 3.74
CA ARG A 105 -14.48 5.23 3.35
C ARG A 105 -15.34 4.96 2.11
N TYR A 106 -14.77 4.33 1.09
CA TYR A 106 -15.49 3.99 -0.13
C TYR A 106 -16.64 3.01 0.12
N ARG A 107 -16.42 1.96 0.92
CA ARG A 107 -17.47 1.00 1.30
C ARG A 107 -18.60 1.66 2.07
N GLN A 108 -18.27 2.52 3.04
CA GLN A 108 -19.27 3.24 3.83
C GLN A 108 -20.14 4.13 2.93
N ARG A 109 -19.52 4.96 2.08
CA ARG A 109 -20.25 5.84 1.16
C ARG A 109 -21.09 5.05 0.15
N SER A 110 -20.58 3.93 -0.35
CA SER A 110 -21.33 3.05 -1.25
C SER A 110 -22.57 2.46 -0.56
N LEU A 111 -22.44 2.04 0.70
CA LEU A 111 -23.57 1.54 1.48
C LEU A 111 -24.62 2.63 1.75
N GLU A 112 -24.19 3.83 2.13
CA GLU A 112 -25.09 4.98 2.33
C GLU A 112 -25.88 5.31 1.07
N ARG A 113 -25.24 5.24 -0.10
CA ARG A 113 -25.92 5.44 -1.39
C ARG A 113 -26.98 4.38 -1.66
N VAL A 114 -26.66 3.10 -1.50
CA VAL A 114 -27.63 2.00 -1.68
C VAL A 114 -28.80 2.15 -0.72
N ARG A 115 -28.55 2.48 0.55
CA ARG A 115 -29.63 2.75 1.53
C ARG A 115 -30.54 3.88 1.08
N ARG A 116 -29.99 4.99 0.59
CA ARG A 116 -30.79 6.10 0.05
C ARG A 116 -31.63 5.70 -1.16
N GLN A 117 -31.09 4.86 -2.05
CA GLN A 117 -31.83 4.38 -3.23
C GLN A 117 -32.97 3.41 -2.88
N LEU A 118 -32.85 2.66 -1.78
CA LEU A 118 -33.86 1.71 -1.31
C LEU A 118 -34.93 2.34 -0.39
N GLN A 119 -34.70 3.55 0.11
CA GLN A 119 -35.64 4.30 0.95
C GLN A 119 -36.58 5.22 0.14
N ILE A 120 -36.61 5.04 -1.18
CA ILE A 120 -37.49 5.72 -2.14
C ILE A 120 -38.46 4.67 -2.70
#